data_AF-A0A4Y2X066-F1
#
_entry.id   AF-A0A4Y2X066-F1
#
_cell.length_a   1.000
_cell.length_b   1.000
_cell.length_c   1.000
_cell.angle_alpha   90.00
_cell.angle_beta   90.00
_cell.angle_gamma   90.00
#
_symmetry.space_group_name_H-M   'P 1'
#
loop_
_entity.id
_entity.type
_entity.pdbx_description
1 polymer ?
#
loop_
_entity_poly.entity_id
_entity_poly.type
_entity_poly.pdbx_seq_one_letter_code
_entity_poly.pdbx_strand_id
1 'polypeptide(L)'
;MIFIVMLVGGILGYVFRNEVEKQMDQEMIMSIPLYKNETAVTDAWDAVQEYEISQDFNAESSVYIIDGSYLLHRVIWNSGSTFLPICDDYVTYVRTKYKLTVLVIFDGFPENETIGGTKYAERARRPRKPMSSEVMFDETMIPTVSQENFLANPKNKDRLISILMNKFSSLNMTYKKAEEDADCLIVNSALALDPTHLSGVVIDEDINLFVILIGIYTFGNVYFLKLGKRKTAEKIFSPHTSLEKTIANNILFVYAVGGCDTSSVLFNCNKMKFVRTLKNNPDLLKVIEIFKNPDITPEAIADAGNRFLVALYGYPISASDTPSL
;
A
#
# COMPACT_ATOMS: atom_id res chain seq x y z
N MET A 1 7.88 12.50 -4.53
CA MET A 1 6.42 12.43 -4.25
C MET A 1 6.09 11.45 -3.13
N ILE A 2 6.44 10.15 -3.19
CA ILE A 2 6.11 9.19 -2.11
C ILE A 2 6.72 9.57 -0.75
N PHE A 3 7.97 10.02 -0.73
CA PHE A 3 8.64 10.48 0.49
C PHE A 3 7.96 11.72 1.13
N ILE A 4 7.40 12.61 0.30
CA ILE A 4 6.68 13.81 0.75
C ILE A 4 5.35 13.42 1.40
N VAL A 5 4.66 12.44 0.82
CA VAL A 5 3.38 11.92 1.33
C VAL A 5 3.56 11.27 2.72
N MET A 6 4.64 10.51 2.93
CA MET A 6 4.97 9.90 4.23
C MET A 6 5.34 10.95 5.29
N LEU A 7 6.09 11.98 4.89
CA LEU A 7 6.49 13.08 5.77
C LEU A 7 5.29 13.92 6.22
N VAL A 8 4.35 14.19 5.30
CA VAL A 8 3.10 14.92 5.58
C VAL A 8 2.23 14.17 6.60
N GLY A 9 2.09 12.84 6.46
CA GLY A 9 1.35 12.02 7.42
C GLY A 9 1.96 12.02 8.83
N GLY A 10 3.29 11.98 8.92
CA GLY A 10 4.03 12.07 10.18
C GLY A 10 3.89 13.43 10.87
N ILE A 11 3.97 14.53 10.10
CA ILE A 11 3.83 15.90 10.61
C ILE A 11 2.40 16.16 11.08
N LEU A 12 1.39 15.76 10.30
CA LEU A 12 -0.03 15.88 10.70
C LEU A 12 -0.32 15.07 11.98
N GLY A 13 0.22 13.86 12.11
CA GLY A 13 0.05 13.05 13.33
C GLY A 13 0.71 13.63 14.57
N TYR A 14 1.80 14.40 14.41
CA TYR A 14 2.52 15.04 15.51
C TYR A 14 1.86 16.36 15.94
N VAL A 15 1.46 17.20 14.99
CA VAL A 15 0.92 18.56 15.23
C VAL A 15 -0.46 18.51 15.91
N PHE A 16 -1.29 17.52 15.60
CA PHE A 16 -2.70 17.51 16.03
C PHE A 16 -3.01 16.65 17.26
N ARG A 17 -1.99 16.08 17.94
CA ARG A 17 -2.20 15.06 18.99
C ARG A 17 -3.11 15.51 20.16
N ASN A 18 -2.99 16.74 20.63
CA ASN A 18 -3.66 17.19 21.86
C ASN A 18 -5.02 17.88 21.61
N GLU A 19 -5.22 18.51 20.46
CA GLU A 19 -6.45 19.23 20.11
C GLU A 19 -7.57 18.27 19.64
N VAL A 20 -7.16 17.17 19.01
CA VAL A 20 -8.02 16.10 18.45
C VAL A 20 -8.82 15.37 19.54
N GLU A 21 -8.23 15.11 20.71
CA GLU A 21 -8.84 14.24 21.72
C GLU A 21 -10.10 14.83 22.36
N LYS A 22 -10.08 16.13 22.71
CA LYS A 22 -11.21 16.77 23.41
C LYS A 22 -12.36 17.17 22.50
N GLN A 23 -12.05 17.59 21.27
CA GLN A 23 -13.06 18.15 20.35
C GLN A 23 -13.77 17.03 19.56
N MET A 24 -13.08 15.92 19.31
CA MET A 24 -13.67 14.76 18.62
C MET A 24 -14.71 14.01 19.47
N ASP A 25 -14.51 13.90 20.79
CA ASP A 25 -15.46 13.19 21.67
C ASP A 25 -16.85 13.85 21.70
N GLN A 26 -16.90 15.18 21.66
CA GLN A 26 -18.18 15.92 21.69
C GLN A 26 -18.92 15.83 20.34
N GLU A 27 -18.20 15.95 19.22
CA GLU A 27 -18.76 15.84 17.86
C GLU A 27 -19.14 14.39 17.49
N MET A 28 -18.51 13.40 18.13
CA MET A 28 -18.84 11.98 17.98
C MET A 28 -20.26 11.65 18.43
N ILE A 29 -20.70 12.21 19.56
CA ILE A 29 -22.02 11.94 20.13
C ILE A 29 -23.14 12.55 19.26
N MET A 30 -22.86 13.67 18.59
CA MET A 30 -23.85 14.43 17.83
C MET A 30 -24.16 13.86 16.44
N SER A 31 -23.24 13.09 15.84
CA SER A 31 -23.33 12.66 14.44
C SER A 31 -23.87 11.24 14.20
N ILE A 32 -24.06 10.47 15.28
CA ILE A 32 -24.61 9.09 15.26
C ILE A 32 -25.95 8.94 14.51
N PRO A 33 -26.90 9.90 14.52
CA PRO A 33 -28.20 9.72 13.86
C PRO A 33 -28.20 9.84 12.32
N LEU A 34 -27.15 10.36 11.70
CA LEU A 34 -27.13 10.73 10.26
C LEU A 34 -26.68 9.60 9.33
N TYR A 35 -26.41 8.41 9.87
CA TYR A 35 -25.74 7.33 9.17
C TYR A 35 -26.74 6.42 8.43
N LYS A 36 -27.27 6.85 7.27
CA LYS A 36 -27.75 5.96 6.20
C LYS A 36 -28.21 6.71 4.93
N ASN A 37 -27.38 6.62 3.88
CA ASN A 37 -27.72 6.38 2.47
C ASN A 37 -26.74 7.11 1.55
N GLU A 38 -26.16 6.39 0.58
CA GLU A 38 -26.12 6.76 -0.85
C GLU A 38 -25.10 5.89 -1.62
N THR A 39 -25.59 5.25 -2.68
CA THR A 39 -25.01 4.10 -3.41
C THR A 39 -24.04 4.47 -4.54
N ALA A 40 -24.11 5.68 -5.10
CA ALA A 40 -23.47 6.03 -6.37
C ALA A 40 -21.91 6.07 -6.37
N VAL A 41 -21.26 5.92 -5.22
CA VAL A 41 -19.79 5.98 -5.13
C VAL A 41 -19.19 4.80 -4.36
N THR A 42 -20.02 4.01 -3.67
CA THR A 42 -19.74 2.57 -3.52
C THR A 42 -19.44 2.00 -4.90
N ASP A 43 -20.28 2.34 -5.88
CA ASP A 43 -20.10 1.98 -7.29
C ASP A 43 -18.80 2.52 -7.92
N ALA A 44 -18.21 3.65 -7.47
CA ALA A 44 -16.97 4.18 -8.05
C ALA A 44 -15.71 3.56 -7.43
N TRP A 45 -15.72 3.29 -6.11
CA TRP A 45 -14.64 2.56 -5.44
C TRP A 45 -14.69 1.06 -5.77
N ASP A 46 -15.90 0.54 -6.01
CA ASP A 46 -16.12 -0.78 -6.61
C ASP A 46 -15.82 -0.76 -8.12
N ALA A 47 -16.02 0.35 -8.84
CA ALA A 47 -15.59 0.48 -10.24
C ALA A 47 -14.06 0.38 -10.41
N VAL A 48 -13.27 0.89 -9.46
CA VAL A 48 -11.81 0.61 -9.41
C VAL A 48 -11.54 -0.91 -9.38
N GLN A 49 -12.50 -1.72 -8.93
CA GLN A 49 -12.48 -3.19 -8.90
C GLN A 49 -13.31 -3.88 -10.02
N GLU A 50 -14.05 -3.13 -10.85
CA GLU A 50 -14.85 -3.67 -11.97
C GLU A 50 -14.14 -3.57 -13.33
N TYR A 51 -13.12 -2.73 -13.49
CA TYR A 51 -12.37 -2.62 -14.74
C TYR A 51 -11.33 -3.75 -14.88
N GLU A 52 -11.83 -4.93 -15.21
CA GLU A 52 -11.06 -6.08 -15.65
C GLU A 52 -10.69 -5.92 -17.13
N ILE A 53 -9.41 -6.01 -17.47
CA ILE A 53 -8.98 -6.04 -18.88
C ILE A 53 -8.95 -7.49 -19.34
N SER A 54 -9.69 -7.79 -20.41
CA SER A 54 -9.66 -9.12 -21.04
C SER A 54 -9.04 -9.17 -22.43
N GLN A 55 -8.75 -8.03 -23.10
CA GLN A 55 -8.48 -8.08 -24.55
C GLN A 55 -7.05 -7.85 -25.05
N ASP A 56 -6.11 -7.25 -24.29
CA ASP A 56 -4.76 -6.94 -24.83
C ASP A 56 -3.57 -7.42 -23.95
N PHE A 57 -3.81 -8.23 -22.91
CA PHE A 57 -2.71 -8.71 -22.06
C PHE A 57 -1.92 -9.84 -22.73
N ASN A 58 -0.71 -9.54 -23.22
CA ASN A 58 0.22 -10.57 -23.69
C ASN A 58 1.02 -11.19 -22.53
N ALA A 59 0.52 -12.30 -22.02
CA ALA A 59 1.16 -13.07 -20.96
C ALA A 59 2.52 -13.69 -21.34
N GLU A 60 2.91 -13.71 -22.63
CA GLU A 60 4.18 -14.31 -23.10
C GLU A 60 5.37 -13.36 -23.03
N SER A 61 5.15 -12.04 -23.12
CA SER A 61 6.21 -11.01 -23.04
C SER A 61 6.11 -10.15 -21.78
N SER A 62 5.67 -10.76 -20.68
CA SER A 62 5.43 -10.07 -19.39
C SER A 62 6.49 -10.43 -18.35
N VAL A 63 6.95 -9.41 -17.61
CA VAL A 63 7.74 -9.55 -16.39
C VAL A 63 6.81 -9.50 -15.18
N TYR A 64 6.84 -10.54 -14.36
CA TYR A 64 6.02 -10.60 -13.15
C TYR A 64 6.82 -10.09 -11.95
N ILE A 65 6.28 -9.09 -11.26
CA ILE A 65 6.85 -8.50 -10.05
C ILE A 65 5.96 -8.89 -8.89
N ILE A 66 6.48 -9.75 -8.01
CA ILE A 66 5.71 -10.36 -6.93
C ILE A 66 6.05 -9.65 -5.62
N ASP A 67 5.01 -9.18 -4.92
CA ASP A 67 5.16 -8.82 -3.51
C ASP A 67 5.53 -10.06 -2.69
N GLY A 68 6.69 -9.99 -2.03
CA GLY A 68 7.20 -11.02 -1.16
C GLY A 68 6.33 -11.23 0.08
N SER A 69 5.67 -10.19 0.58
CA SER A 69 4.73 -10.32 1.71
C SER A 69 3.53 -11.18 1.32
N TYR A 70 2.91 -10.93 0.16
CA TYR A 70 1.94 -11.83 -0.44
C TYR A 70 2.48 -13.26 -0.61
N LEU A 71 3.67 -13.42 -1.21
CA LEU A 71 4.25 -14.74 -1.49
C LEU A 71 4.37 -15.59 -0.21
N LEU A 72 4.89 -15.00 0.88
CA LEU A 72 5.07 -15.65 2.19
C LEU A 72 3.78 -16.22 2.77
N HIS A 73 2.65 -15.55 2.53
CA HIS A 73 1.35 -16.00 3.04
C HIS A 73 0.64 -16.97 2.08
N ARG A 74 1.03 -16.98 0.81
CA ARG A 74 0.33 -17.76 -0.22
C ARG A 74 0.73 -19.23 -0.26
N VAL A 75 2.01 -19.53 -0.03
CA VAL A 75 2.53 -20.90 -0.06
C VAL A 75 2.17 -21.59 1.24
N ILE A 76 1.34 -22.64 1.16
CA ILE A 76 0.84 -23.35 2.34
C ILE A 76 1.88 -24.36 2.82
N TRP A 77 2.21 -24.32 4.10
CA TRP A 77 3.20 -25.24 4.68
C TRP A 77 2.56 -26.58 4.99
N ASN A 78 3.12 -27.65 4.40
CA ASN A 78 2.72 -29.01 4.71
C ASN A 78 3.12 -29.38 6.15
N SER A 79 2.17 -29.93 6.91
CA SER A 79 2.41 -30.32 8.31
C SER A 79 3.48 -31.42 8.37
N GLY A 80 4.50 -31.21 9.21
CA GLY A 80 5.62 -32.14 9.39
C GLY A 80 6.75 -31.99 8.37
N SER A 81 6.63 -31.07 7.40
CA SER A 81 7.73 -30.71 6.50
C SER A 81 8.77 -29.84 7.21
N THR A 82 10.04 -30.03 6.86
CA THR A 82 11.11 -29.15 7.32
C THR A 82 11.13 -27.85 6.50
N PHE A 83 11.89 -26.84 6.95
CA PHE A 83 12.01 -25.58 6.22
C PHE A 83 12.60 -25.73 4.80
N LEU A 84 13.40 -26.77 4.54
CA LEU A 84 13.99 -27.04 3.23
C LEU A 84 12.92 -27.35 2.16
N PRO A 85 12.07 -28.40 2.30
CA PRO A 85 10.93 -28.61 1.42
C PRO A 85 9.97 -27.43 1.35
N ILE A 86 9.76 -26.72 2.46
CA ILE A 86 8.93 -25.51 2.46
C ILE A 86 9.52 -24.45 1.51
N CYS A 87 10.84 -24.22 1.56
CA CYS A 87 11.52 -23.32 0.63
C CYS A 87 11.47 -23.82 -0.82
N ASP A 88 11.51 -25.14 -1.04
CA ASP A 88 11.28 -25.74 -2.36
C ASP A 88 9.86 -25.50 -2.87
N ASP A 89 8.86 -25.51 -1.99
CA ASP A 89 7.47 -25.20 -2.34
C ASP A 89 7.33 -23.74 -2.81
N TYR A 90 8.05 -22.79 -2.20
CA TYR A 90 8.09 -21.40 -2.67
C TYR A 90 8.67 -21.26 -4.07
N VAL A 91 9.82 -21.88 -4.32
CA VAL A 91 10.47 -21.92 -5.63
C VAL A 91 9.53 -22.53 -6.67
N THR A 92 8.92 -23.66 -6.34
CA THR A 92 8.00 -24.39 -7.21
C THR A 92 6.78 -23.54 -7.50
N TYR A 93 6.18 -22.90 -6.50
CA TYR A 93 5.05 -22.01 -6.67
C TYR A 93 5.36 -20.88 -7.66
N VAL A 94 6.49 -20.19 -7.46
CA VAL A 94 6.88 -19.08 -8.34
C VAL A 94 7.08 -19.55 -9.78
N ARG A 95 7.82 -20.65 -9.99
CA ARG A 95 8.15 -21.17 -11.34
C ARG A 95 6.98 -21.82 -12.08
N THR A 96 6.07 -22.44 -11.35
CA THR A 96 4.91 -23.13 -11.96
C THR A 96 3.81 -22.16 -12.30
N LYS A 97 3.56 -21.19 -11.42
CA LYS A 97 2.47 -20.22 -11.60
C LYS A 97 2.88 -19.08 -12.54
N TYR A 98 4.11 -18.62 -12.44
CA TYR A 98 4.62 -17.50 -13.22
C TYR A 98 5.78 -18.00 -14.09
N LYS A 99 5.85 -17.49 -15.33
CA LYS A 99 6.85 -17.92 -16.33
C LYS A 99 8.28 -17.56 -15.88
N LEU A 100 9.29 -17.83 -16.70
CA LEU A 100 10.71 -17.68 -16.32
C LEU A 100 11.15 -16.24 -15.97
N THR A 101 10.37 -15.21 -16.32
CA THR A 101 10.74 -13.80 -16.08
C THR A 101 9.99 -13.24 -14.86
N VAL A 102 10.48 -13.58 -13.67
CA VAL A 102 9.90 -13.17 -12.38
C VAL A 102 10.93 -12.46 -11.52
N LEU A 103 10.51 -11.36 -10.90
CA LEU A 103 11.20 -10.64 -9.85
C LEU A 103 10.40 -10.70 -8.55
N VAL A 104 10.94 -11.32 -7.50
CA VAL A 104 10.32 -11.32 -6.16
C VAL A 104 10.94 -10.22 -5.31
N ILE A 105 10.13 -9.40 -4.64
CA ILE A 105 10.62 -8.29 -3.82
C ILE A 105 10.11 -8.44 -2.39
N PHE A 106 11.03 -8.66 -1.45
CA PHE A 106 10.70 -8.83 -0.04
C PHE A 106 10.78 -7.52 0.76
N ASP A 107 9.96 -7.43 1.80
CA ASP A 107 10.08 -6.42 2.84
C ASP A 107 11.40 -6.52 3.61
N GLY A 108 11.80 -5.40 4.18
CA GLY A 108 12.91 -5.29 5.11
C GLY A 108 12.47 -5.26 6.57
N PHE A 109 13.40 -5.67 7.42
CA PHE A 109 13.26 -5.73 8.87
C PHE A 109 14.54 -5.19 9.52
N PRO A 110 14.75 -3.87 9.53
CA PRO A 110 15.95 -3.28 10.10
C PRO A 110 15.99 -3.57 11.62
N GLU A 111 17.14 -4.00 12.13
CA GLU A 111 17.31 -4.31 13.56
C GLU A 111 17.27 -3.07 14.45
N ASN A 112 17.64 -1.91 13.89
CA ASN A 112 17.71 -0.66 14.63
C ASN A 112 16.36 0.08 14.60
N GLU A 113 15.70 0.17 15.75
CA GLU A 113 14.42 0.89 15.92
C GLU A 113 14.51 2.38 15.56
N THR A 114 15.70 3.00 15.57
CA THR A 114 15.89 4.39 15.10
C THR A 114 15.92 4.55 13.59
N ILE A 115 16.04 3.45 12.84
CA ILE A 115 15.80 3.36 11.39
C ILE A 115 14.31 3.03 11.12
N GLY A 116 13.55 2.70 12.18
CA GLY A 116 12.12 2.37 12.09
C GLY A 116 11.32 3.54 11.52
N GLY A 117 10.83 3.36 10.30
CA GLY A 117 9.97 4.32 9.64
C GLY A 117 8.52 4.15 10.08
N THR A 118 7.61 4.68 9.26
CA THR A 118 6.18 4.57 9.50
C THR A 118 5.68 3.13 9.54
N LYS A 119 6.38 2.19 8.87
CA LYS A 119 6.00 0.77 8.85
C LYS A 119 6.25 0.10 10.20
N TYR A 120 7.32 0.47 10.92
CA TYR A 120 7.54 0.00 12.28
C TYR A 120 6.37 0.37 13.22
N ALA A 121 5.94 1.64 13.18
CA ALA A 121 4.80 2.12 13.97
C ALA A 121 3.48 1.42 13.60
N GLU A 122 3.25 1.19 12.31
CA GLU A 122 2.13 0.42 11.78
C GLU A 122 2.12 -1.01 12.33
N ARG A 123 3.26 -1.73 12.22
CA ARG A 123 3.43 -3.09 12.71
C ARG A 123 3.16 -3.20 14.21
N ALA A 124 3.58 -2.20 15.00
CA ALA A 124 3.34 -2.14 16.44
C ALA A 124 1.86 -1.90 16.82
N ARG A 125 1.08 -1.24 15.95
CA ARG A 125 -0.36 -0.98 16.15
C ARG A 125 -1.25 -2.13 15.73
N ARG A 126 -0.80 -3.04 14.86
CA ARG A 126 -1.58 -4.23 14.48
C ARG A 126 -2.02 -4.97 15.74
N PRO A 127 -3.28 -5.42 15.83
CA PRO A 127 -3.74 -6.20 16.98
C PRO A 127 -2.74 -7.32 17.21
N ARG A 128 -2.23 -7.46 18.44
CA ARG A 128 -1.31 -8.54 18.82
C ARG A 128 -2.07 -9.86 18.67
N LYS A 129 -2.15 -10.38 17.43
CA LYS A 129 -2.38 -11.80 17.21
C LYS A 129 -1.34 -12.53 18.05
N PRO A 130 -1.66 -13.70 18.62
CA PRO A 130 -0.67 -14.51 19.32
C PRO A 130 0.50 -14.75 18.37
N MET A 131 1.59 -14.02 18.58
CA MET A 131 2.82 -14.18 17.81
C MET A 131 3.66 -15.25 18.48
N SER A 132 4.36 -16.06 17.69
CA SER A 132 5.36 -16.95 18.28
C SER A 132 6.51 -16.16 18.86
N SER A 133 7.26 -16.78 19.79
CA SER A 133 8.60 -16.32 20.10
C SER A 133 9.48 -16.31 18.85
N GLU A 134 10.60 -15.61 18.94
CA GLU A 134 11.68 -15.77 17.98
C GLU A 134 12.09 -17.25 17.94
N VAL A 135 12.17 -17.81 16.74
CA VAL A 135 12.55 -19.19 16.49
C VAL A 135 13.94 -19.17 15.85
N MET A 136 14.90 -19.80 16.51
CA MET A 136 16.21 -20.07 15.92
C MET A 136 16.10 -21.39 15.17
N PHE A 137 16.12 -21.34 13.83
CA PHE A 137 15.98 -22.52 12.98
C PHE A 137 16.99 -22.55 11.83
N ASP A 138 17.16 -23.75 11.30
CA ASP A 138 17.82 -24.05 10.04
C ASP A 138 16.88 -24.78 9.09
N GLU A 139 17.35 -25.03 7.86
CA GLU A 139 16.60 -25.68 6.78
C GLU A 139 16.11 -27.10 7.12
N THR A 140 16.73 -27.79 8.09
CA THR A 140 16.40 -29.17 8.47
C THR A 140 15.35 -29.27 9.58
N MET A 141 15.01 -28.16 10.23
CA MET A 141 14.03 -28.15 11.32
C MET A 141 12.58 -28.12 10.80
N ILE A 142 11.68 -28.73 11.56
CA ILE A 142 10.22 -28.66 11.33
C ILE A 142 9.67 -27.43 12.08
N PRO A 143 8.83 -26.59 11.45
CA PRO A 143 8.16 -25.50 12.16
C PRO A 143 7.37 -26.00 13.38
N THR A 144 7.65 -25.44 14.55
CA THR A 144 7.00 -25.83 15.81
C THR A 144 5.68 -25.11 16.08
N VAL A 145 5.38 -24.09 15.27
CA VAL A 145 4.19 -23.25 15.34
C VAL A 145 3.53 -23.18 13.97
N SER A 146 2.26 -22.76 13.92
CA SER A 146 1.56 -22.55 12.65
C SER A 146 2.26 -21.48 11.80
N GLN A 147 2.12 -21.58 10.48
CA GLN A 147 2.63 -20.59 9.52
C GLN A 147 2.16 -19.17 9.88
N GLU A 148 0.89 -18.99 10.23
CA GLU A 148 0.34 -17.68 10.60
C GLU A 148 1.05 -17.08 11.83
N ASN A 149 1.26 -17.89 12.88
CA ASN A 149 1.92 -17.43 14.10
C ASN A 149 3.42 -17.20 13.89
N PHE A 150 4.06 -18.03 13.07
CA PHE A 150 5.46 -17.89 12.68
C PHE A 150 5.68 -16.58 11.92
N LEU A 151 4.89 -16.36 10.87
CA LEU A 151 4.96 -15.17 10.04
C LEU A 151 4.47 -13.93 10.80
N ALA A 152 3.70 -14.04 11.87
CA ALA A 152 3.37 -12.86 12.68
C ALA A 152 4.60 -12.23 13.37
N ASN A 153 5.70 -12.96 13.53
CA ASN A 153 6.94 -12.46 14.14
C ASN A 153 7.91 -11.91 13.06
N PRO A 154 8.29 -10.61 13.13
CA PRO A 154 9.17 -9.98 12.15
C PRO A 154 10.55 -10.63 12.01
N LYS A 155 11.17 -11.08 13.12
CA LYS A 155 12.48 -11.73 13.09
C LYS A 155 12.42 -13.11 12.41
N ASN A 156 11.34 -13.84 12.66
CA ASN A 156 11.10 -15.13 12.01
C ASN A 156 10.89 -14.95 10.50
N LYS A 157 10.12 -13.92 10.10
CA LYS A 157 10.00 -13.53 8.68
C LYS A 157 11.35 -13.22 8.07
N ASP A 158 12.15 -12.37 8.70
CA ASP A 158 13.44 -11.92 8.17
C ASP A 158 14.43 -13.09 7.96
N ARG A 159 14.48 -14.01 8.92
CA ARG A 159 15.29 -15.21 8.83
C ARG A 159 14.82 -16.16 7.72
N LEU A 160 13.51 -16.35 7.58
CA LEU A 160 12.94 -17.14 6.48
C LEU A 160 13.24 -16.50 5.11
N ILE A 161 13.08 -15.18 5.00
CA ILE A 161 13.41 -14.43 3.78
C ILE A 161 14.88 -14.62 3.42
N SER A 162 15.78 -14.59 4.40
CA SER A 162 17.22 -14.80 4.17
C SER A 162 17.51 -16.19 3.58
N ILE A 163 16.84 -17.23 4.08
CA ILE A 163 16.95 -18.60 3.54
C ILE A 163 16.37 -18.66 2.11
N LEU A 164 15.21 -18.06 1.88
CA LEU A 164 14.59 -18.00 0.55
C LEU A 164 15.44 -17.25 -0.47
N MET A 165 16.07 -16.14 -0.08
CA MET A 165 17.00 -15.39 -0.94
C MET A 165 18.21 -16.24 -1.33
N ASN A 166 18.80 -16.98 -0.38
CA ASN A 166 19.90 -17.91 -0.68
C ASN A 166 19.45 -19.01 -1.64
N LYS A 167 18.23 -19.55 -1.46
CA LYS A 167 17.63 -20.55 -2.34
C LYS A 167 17.35 -20.01 -3.74
N PHE A 168 16.83 -18.79 -3.84
CA PHE A 168 16.60 -18.13 -5.12
C PHE A 168 17.91 -17.84 -5.84
N SER A 169 18.94 -17.40 -5.12
CA SER A 169 20.29 -17.17 -5.64
C SER A 169 20.90 -18.45 -6.22
N SER A 170 20.86 -19.56 -5.49
CA SER A 170 21.39 -20.85 -5.97
C SER A 170 20.67 -21.41 -7.20
N LEU A 171 19.46 -20.91 -7.46
CA LEU A 171 18.59 -21.30 -8.57
C LEU A 171 18.50 -20.24 -9.68
N ASN A 172 19.34 -19.20 -9.64
CA ASN A 172 19.38 -18.08 -10.58
C ASN A 172 18.02 -17.38 -10.75
N MET A 173 17.20 -17.33 -9.70
CA MET A 173 15.95 -16.56 -9.68
C MET A 173 16.22 -15.12 -9.27
N THR A 174 15.52 -14.16 -9.89
CA THR A 174 15.73 -12.76 -9.54
C THR A 174 14.90 -12.35 -8.33
N TYR A 175 15.56 -11.68 -7.38
CA TYR A 175 14.92 -11.18 -6.17
C TYR A 175 15.55 -9.87 -5.72
N LYS A 176 14.81 -9.10 -4.92
CA LYS A 176 15.32 -7.95 -4.17
C LYS A 176 14.74 -7.98 -2.75
N LYS A 177 15.39 -7.24 -1.85
CA LYS A 177 14.89 -6.98 -0.50
C LYS A 177 14.94 -5.48 -0.26
N ALA A 178 13.85 -4.92 0.24
CA ALA A 178 13.78 -3.52 0.65
C ALA A 178 14.46 -3.30 2.00
N GLU A 179 14.74 -2.05 2.33
CA GLU A 179 15.28 -1.68 3.65
C GLU A 179 14.21 -1.82 4.75
N GLU A 180 12.97 -1.38 4.47
CA GLU A 180 11.82 -1.53 5.37
C GLU A 180 10.57 -1.98 4.59
N ASP A 181 9.95 -1.08 3.82
CA ASP A 181 8.72 -1.34 3.08
C ASP A 181 9.00 -1.59 1.58
N ALA A 182 8.49 -2.69 1.03
CA ALA A 182 8.74 -3.07 -0.35
C ALA A 182 7.97 -2.25 -1.39
N ASP A 183 6.90 -1.55 -0.99
CA ASP A 183 5.96 -0.88 -1.90
C ASP A 183 6.65 0.02 -2.93
N CYS A 184 7.54 0.89 -2.47
CA CYS A 184 8.29 1.80 -3.36
C CYS A 184 9.20 1.02 -4.31
N LEU A 185 9.86 -0.03 -3.82
CA LEU A 185 10.80 -0.82 -4.61
C LEU A 185 10.08 -1.67 -5.67
N ILE A 186 8.87 -2.14 -5.35
CA ILE A 186 7.99 -2.85 -6.28
C ILE A 186 7.59 -1.93 -7.43
N VAL A 187 7.05 -0.75 -7.11
CA VAL A 187 6.59 0.19 -8.13
C VAL A 187 7.77 0.71 -8.97
N ASN A 188 8.88 1.09 -8.36
CA ASN A 188 10.06 1.54 -9.10
C ASN A 188 10.64 0.43 -9.98
N SER A 189 10.59 -0.84 -9.55
CA SER A 189 11.03 -1.96 -10.39
C SER A 189 10.11 -2.19 -11.58
N ALA A 190 8.81 -1.95 -11.44
CA ALA A 190 7.86 -1.99 -12.55
C ALA A 190 8.10 -0.85 -13.55
N LEU A 191 8.37 0.35 -13.05
CA LEU A 191 8.65 1.54 -13.87
C LEU A 191 10.00 1.48 -14.60
N ALA A 192 10.95 0.73 -14.06
CA ALA A 192 12.27 0.54 -14.68
C ALA A 192 12.25 -0.46 -15.88
N LEU A 193 11.11 -1.12 -16.13
CA LEU A 193 10.96 -2.01 -17.28
C LEU A 193 10.86 -1.19 -18.58
N ASP A 194 11.48 -1.69 -19.65
CA ASP A 194 11.39 -1.07 -20.96
C ASP A 194 9.95 -1.18 -21.52
N PRO A 195 9.24 -0.05 -21.67
CA PRO A 195 7.84 -0.06 -22.10
C PRO A 195 7.63 -0.44 -23.56
N THR A 196 8.69 -0.47 -24.36
CA THR A 196 8.63 -0.85 -25.78
C THR A 196 8.72 -2.36 -26.01
N HIS A 197 9.16 -3.11 -25.00
CA HIS A 197 9.47 -4.53 -25.15
C HIS A 197 8.79 -5.44 -24.12
N LEU A 198 8.46 -4.94 -22.93
CA LEU A 198 7.96 -5.77 -21.83
C LEU A 198 6.75 -5.14 -21.16
N SER A 199 5.76 -5.98 -20.85
CA SER A 199 4.69 -5.60 -19.92
C SER A 199 5.10 -5.94 -18.50
N GLY A 200 4.96 -5.01 -17.57
CA GLY A 200 5.16 -5.25 -16.15
C GLY A 200 3.87 -5.67 -15.48
N VAL A 201 3.87 -6.76 -14.71
CA VAL A 201 2.69 -7.19 -13.94
C VAL A 201 3.04 -7.22 -12.47
N VAL A 202 2.51 -6.27 -11.71
CA VAL A 202 2.63 -6.23 -10.25
C VAL A 202 1.59 -7.15 -9.64
N ILE A 203 2.01 -8.03 -8.74
CA ILE A 203 1.15 -9.06 -8.13
C ILE A 203 1.06 -8.82 -6.63
N ASP A 204 -0.18 -8.67 -6.15
CA ASP A 204 -0.52 -8.54 -4.74
C ASP A 204 -1.96 -9.01 -4.47
N GLU A 205 -2.28 -9.29 -3.22
CA GLU A 205 -3.66 -9.46 -2.75
C GLU A 205 -4.34 -8.11 -2.44
N ASP A 206 -3.58 -7.13 -1.95
CA ASP A 206 -4.10 -5.85 -1.49
C ASP A 206 -4.02 -4.77 -2.57
N ILE A 207 -5.02 -3.87 -2.61
CA ILE A 207 -5.13 -2.81 -3.64
C ILE A 207 -4.18 -1.64 -3.39
N ASN A 208 -3.39 -1.67 -2.30
CA ASN A 208 -2.53 -0.57 -1.89
C ASN A 208 -1.51 -0.23 -3.00
N LEU A 209 -0.83 -1.25 -3.54
CA LEU A 209 0.07 -1.08 -4.68
C LEU A 209 -0.65 -0.58 -5.92
N PHE A 210 -1.88 -1.02 -6.17
CA PHE A 210 -2.67 -0.54 -7.30
C PHE A 210 -2.97 0.95 -7.22
N VAL A 211 -3.33 1.44 -6.03
CA VAL A 211 -3.54 2.88 -5.78
C VAL A 211 -2.27 3.68 -6.03
N ILE A 212 -1.11 3.15 -5.62
CA ILE A 212 0.18 3.79 -5.86
C ILE A 212 0.48 3.84 -7.37
N LEU A 213 0.22 2.75 -8.10
CA LEU A 213 0.39 2.70 -9.56
C LEU A 213 -0.48 3.71 -10.31
N ILE A 214 -1.76 3.87 -9.92
CA ILE A 214 -2.65 4.89 -10.50
C ILE A 214 -2.05 6.29 -10.29
N GLY A 215 -1.56 6.56 -9.08
CA GLY A 215 -1.09 7.88 -8.68
C GLY A 215 0.25 8.31 -9.26
N ILE A 216 1.11 7.36 -9.62
CA ILE A 216 2.43 7.64 -10.21
C ILE A 216 2.34 7.81 -11.74
N TYR A 217 1.12 7.67 -12.30
CA TYR A 217 0.70 8.04 -13.66
C TYR A 217 1.80 7.91 -14.72
N THR A 218 2.32 6.70 -14.90
CA THR A 218 3.35 6.48 -15.90
C THR A 218 3.26 5.07 -16.47
N PHE A 219 2.95 5.04 -17.77
CA PHE A 219 3.11 3.94 -18.74
C PHE A 219 1.94 2.96 -18.92
N GLY A 220 1.60 2.72 -20.20
CA GLY A 220 0.50 1.85 -20.66
C GLY A 220 0.77 0.35 -20.54
N ASN A 221 2.00 -0.03 -20.18
CA ASN A 221 2.46 -1.42 -20.17
C ASN A 221 2.61 -2.01 -18.75
N VAL A 222 2.19 -1.29 -17.70
CA VAL A 222 2.20 -1.81 -16.32
C VAL A 222 0.77 -2.18 -15.91
N TYR A 223 0.60 -3.39 -15.40
CA TYR A 223 -0.66 -3.95 -14.96
C TYR A 223 -0.57 -4.41 -13.51
N PHE A 224 -1.71 -4.47 -12.85
CA PHE A 224 -1.86 -5.00 -11.49
C PHE A 224 -2.71 -6.26 -11.52
N LEU A 225 -2.14 -7.39 -11.12
CA LEU A 225 -2.85 -8.65 -10.97
C LEU A 225 -3.27 -8.82 -9.51
N LYS A 226 -4.55 -8.56 -9.24
CA LYS A 226 -5.16 -8.83 -7.95
C LYS A 226 -5.49 -10.30 -7.85
N LEU A 227 -4.93 -10.95 -6.84
CA LEU A 227 -5.21 -12.35 -6.60
C LEU A 227 -6.41 -12.51 -5.69
N GLY A 228 -7.37 -13.33 -6.14
CA GLY A 228 -8.55 -13.61 -5.35
C GLY A 228 -8.23 -14.37 -4.06
N LYS A 229 -8.93 -14.03 -2.98
CA LYS A 229 -8.97 -14.87 -1.77
C LYS A 229 -9.92 -16.04 -2.04
N ARG A 230 -9.43 -17.27 -1.88
CA ARG A 230 -10.21 -18.53 -2.00
C ARG A 230 -10.82 -18.74 -3.40
N LYS A 231 -12.15 -18.57 -3.54
CA LYS A 231 -12.95 -18.90 -4.75
C LYS A 231 -13.07 -17.74 -5.74
N THR A 232 -12.60 -16.55 -5.40
CA THR A 232 -12.66 -15.40 -6.30
C THR A 232 -11.63 -15.56 -7.41
N ALA A 233 -12.03 -15.34 -8.66
CA ALA A 233 -11.12 -15.36 -9.79
C ALA A 233 -10.04 -14.28 -9.65
N GLU A 234 -8.87 -14.55 -10.23
CA GLU A 234 -7.80 -13.56 -10.38
C GLU A 234 -8.26 -12.49 -11.37
N LYS A 235 -7.96 -11.23 -11.08
CA LYS A 235 -8.36 -10.09 -11.92
C LYS A 235 -7.16 -9.23 -12.25
N ILE A 236 -7.03 -8.89 -13.52
CA ILE A 236 -5.99 -7.97 -13.99
C ILE A 236 -6.58 -6.59 -14.23
N PHE A 237 -5.90 -5.59 -13.69
CA PHE A 237 -6.28 -4.18 -13.75
C PHE A 237 -5.19 -3.39 -14.45
N SER A 238 -5.59 -2.43 -15.29
CA SER A 238 -4.68 -1.37 -15.72
C SER A 238 -4.80 -0.18 -14.78
N PRO A 239 -3.69 0.47 -14.39
CA PRO A 239 -3.72 1.76 -13.72
C PRO A 239 -4.41 2.86 -14.55
N HIS A 240 -4.52 2.67 -15.87
CA HIS A 240 -5.37 3.45 -16.77
C HIS A 240 -6.84 3.07 -16.56
N THR A 241 -7.34 3.33 -15.37
CA THR A 241 -8.74 3.15 -15.01
C THR A 241 -9.59 4.30 -15.55
N SER A 242 -10.89 4.09 -15.72
CA SER A 242 -11.85 5.16 -16.06
C SER A 242 -12.11 6.13 -14.89
N LEU A 243 -11.23 6.16 -13.88
CA LEU A 243 -11.35 7.04 -12.74
C LEU A 243 -11.33 8.49 -13.23
N GLU A 244 -12.19 9.32 -12.63
CA GLU A 244 -12.24 10.74 -12.95
C GLU A 244 -10.83 11.36 -12.84
N LYS A 245 -10.36 12.03 -13.90
CA LYS A 245 -8.99 12.55 -14.04
C LYS A 245 -8.53 13.35 -12.81
N THR A 246 -9.44 14.15 -12.24
CA THR A 246 -9.17 14.93 -11.02
C THR A 246 -8.84 14.04 -9.83
N ILE A 247 -9.57 12.95 -9.64
CA ILE A 247 -9.34 12.00 -8.55
C ILE A 247 -8.07 11.21 -8.82
N ALA A 248 -7.85 10.72 -10.04
CA ALA A 248 -6.64 9.99 -10.43
C ALA A 248 -5.37 10.81 -10.16
N ASN A 249 -5.35 12.09 -10.57
CA ASN A 249 -4.22 13.01 -10.36
C ASN A 249 -3.95 13.33 -8.88
N ASN A 250 -4.92 13.08 -8.00
CA ASN A 250 -4.84 13.38 -6.57
C ASN A 250 -4.98 12.12 -5.70
N ILE A 251 -4.93 10.93 -6.30
CA ILE A 251 -5.27 9.70 -5.61
C ILE A 251 -4.29 9.39 -4.46
N LEU A 252 -3.00 9.73 -4.61
CA LEU A 252 -2.01 9.54 -3.54
C LEU A 252 -2.29 10.45 -2.34
N PHE A 253 -2.74 11.68 -2.59
CA PHE A 253 -3.16 12.59 -1.52
C PHE A 253 -4.39 12.04 -0.81
N VAL A 254 -5.42 11.63 -1.58
CA VAL A 254 -6.64 11.02 -1.02
C VAL A 254 -6.33 9.74 -0.25
N TYR A 255 -5.40 8.92 -0.74
CA TYR A 255 -4.97 7.68 -0.10
C TYR A 255 -4.25 7.95 1.23
N ALA A 256 -3.36 8.95 1.26
CA ALA A 256 -2.61 9.30 2.46
C ALA A 256 -3.46 9.98 3.53
N VAL A 257 -4.33 10.91 3.16
CA VAL A 257 -5.18 11.61 4.13
C VAL A 257 -6.41 10.77 4.53
N GLY A 258 -6.88 9.91 3.61
CA GLY A 258 -7.96 8.95 3.84
C GLY A 258 -7.57 7.72 4.67
N GLY A 259 -6.33 7.67 5.15
CA GLY A 259 -5.78 6.55 5.91
C GLY A 259 -5.26 5.43 5.01
N CYS A 260 -3.95 5.20 5.09
CA CYS A 260 -3.26 4.05 4.51
C CYS A 260 -2.52 3.27 5.60
N ASP A 261 -1.72 2.26 5.25
CA ASP A 261 -0.93 1.51 6.24
C ASP A 261 -0.06 2.46 7.10
N THR A 262 0.49 3.52 6.50
CA THR A 262 1.41 4.44 7.18
C THR A 262 0.73 5.67 7.80
N SER A 263 -0.58 5.86 7.61
CA SER A 263 -1.33 7.00 8.15
C SER A 263 -2.69 6.60 8.71
N SER A 264 -3.06 7.16 9.87
CA SER A 264 -4.42 6.97 10.38
C SER A 264 -5.41 7.77 9.56
N VAL A 265 -6.61 7.22 9.37
CA VAL A 265 -7.72 7.97 8.79
C VAL A 265 -8.11 9.13 9.71
N LEU A 266 -8.43 10.28 9.14
CA LEU A 266 -9.00 11.38 9.90
C LEU A 266 -10.34 10.97 10.52
N PHE A 267 -10.56 11.40 11.75
CA PHE A 267 -11.74 11.04 12.50
C PHE A 267 -13.03 11.44 11.77
N ASN A 268 -14.00 10.52 11.76
CA ASN A 268 -15.28 10.71 11.08
C ASN A 268 -15.16 11.12 9.59
N CYS A 269 -14.06 10.72 8.95
CA CYS A 269 -13.80 10.93 7.53
C CYS A 269 -13.63 9.57 6.87
N ASN A 270 -14.67 9.07 6.21
CA ASN A 270 -14.49 7.95 5.30
C ASN A 270 -13.82 8.43 4.00
N LYS A 271 -13.26 7.50 3.22
CA LYS A 271 -12.66 7.78 1.90
C LYS A 271 -13.60 8.61 1.00
N MET A 272 -14.90 8.42 1.18
CA MET A 272 -15.97 9.11 0.48
C MET A 272 -16.07 10.60 0.79
N LYS A 273 -15.83 11.01 2.04
CA LYS A 273 -15.85 12.41 2.45
C LYS A 273 -14.79 13.20 1.70
N PHE A 274 -13.59 12.64 1.53
CA PHE A 274 -12.51 13.26 0.76
C PHE A 274 -12.89 13.49 -0.70
N VAL A 275 -13.42 12.46 -1.37
CA VAL A 275 -13.85 12.57 -2.77
C VAL A 275 -14.93 13.64 -2.93
N ARG A 276 -15.92 13.67 -2.03
CA ARG A 276 -16.98 14.70 -2.04
C ARG A 276 -16.43 16.09 -1.79
N THR A 277 -15.53 16.25 -0.83
CA THR A 277 -14.88 17.53 -0.52
C THR A 277 -14.12 18.08 -1.73
N LEU A 278 -13.40 17.23 -2.47
CA LEU A 278 -12.70 17.65 -3.70
C LEU A 278 -13.67 18.06 -4.82
N LYS A 279 -14.75 17.31 -5.02
CA LYS A 279 -15.76 17.64 -6.03
C LYS A 279 -16.49 18.95 -5.73
N ASN A 280 -16.79 19.20 -4.45
CA ASN A 280 -17.54 20.38 -4.02
C ASN A 280 -16.67 21.64 -3.90
N ASN A 281 -15.35 21.50 -3.78
CA ASN A 281 -14.43 22.62 -3.55
C ASN A 281 -13.25 22.54 -4.55
N PRO A 282 -13.44 22.91 -5.82
CA PRO A 282 -12.39 22.81 -6.84
C PRO A 282 -11.14 23.65 -6.52
N ASP A 283 -11.28 24.71 -5.73
CA ASP A 283 -10.15 25.53 -5.27
C ASP A 283 -9.16 24.77 -4.38
N LEU A 284 -9.59 23.68 -3.73
CA LEU A 284 -8.71 22.82 -2.95
C LEU A 284 -7.67 22.10 -3.82
N LEU A 285 -7.86 22.01 -5.14
CA LEU A 285 -6.85 21.42 -6.02
C LEU A 285 -5.54 22.20 -5.94
N LYS A 286 -5.59 23.54 -5.86
CA LYS A 286 -4.38 24.37 -5.67
C LYS A 286 -3.73 24.13 -4.31
N VAL A 287 -4.54 23.89 -3.29
CA VAL A 287 -4.07 23.55 -1.93
C VAL A 287 -3.38 22.19 -1.94
N ILE A 288 -3.90 21.20 -2.68
CA ILE A 288 -3.30 19.87 -2.79
C ILE A 288 -1.96 19.90 -3.54
N GLU A 289 -1.81 20.75 -4.55
CA GLU A 289 -0.53 20.89 -5.28
C GLU A 289 0.63 21.30 -4.36
N ILE A 290 0.36 22.03 -3.27
CA ILE A 290 1.36 22.38 -2.24
C ILE A 290 1.99 21.12 -1.66
N PHE A 291 1.20 20.07 -1.40
CA PHE A 291 1.68 18.80 -0.86
C PHE A 291 2.49 17.96 -1.85
N LYS A 292 2.46 18.29 -3.14
CA LYS A 292 3.20 17.55 -4.18
C LYS A 292 4.58 18.14 -4.43
N ASN A 293 4.81 19.38 -4.01
CA ASN A 293 6.06 20.08 -4.23
C ASN A 293 7.12 19.65 -3.19
N PRO A 294 8.28 19.08 -3.60
CA PRO A 294 9.34 18.69 -2.67
C PRO A 294 10.01 19.87 -1.96
N ASP A 295 9.99 21.06 -2.55
CA ASP A 295 10.73 22.23 -2.08
C ASP A 295 9.89 23.15 -1.18
N ILE A 296 8.69 22.69 -0.80
CA ILE A 296 7.75 23.47 -0.01
C ILE A 296 8.13 23.52 1.47
N THR A 297 7.83 24.64 2.14
CA THR A 297 8.13 24.78 3.56
C THR A 297 7.13 24.02 4.44
N PRO A 298 7.54 23.52 5.63
CA PRO A 298 6.62 22.90 6.58
C PRO A 298 5.44 23.81 6.98
N GLU A 299 5.65 25.12 7.05
CA GLU A 299 4.61 26.10 7.38
C GLU A 299 3.55 26.19 6.30
N ALA A 300 3.96 26.17 5.02
CA ALA A 300 3.04 26.17 3.90
C ALA A 300 2.26 24.84 3.82
N ILE A 301 2.89 23.71 4.16
CA ILE A 301 2.19 22.43 4.31
C ILE A 301 1.14 22.51 5.43
N ALA A 302 1.49 23.09 6.58
CA ALA A 302 0.59 23.21 7.72
C ALA A 302 -0.62 24.09 7.40
N ASP A 303 -0.40 25.24 6.75
CA ASP A 303 -1.46 26.13 6.30
C ASP A 303 -2.36 25.47 5.23
N ALA A 304 -1.76 24.79 4.24
CA ALA A 304 -2.52 24.02 3.26
C ALA A 304 -3.35 22.91 3.92
N GLY A 305 -2.78 22.24 4.93
CA GLY A 305 -3.44 21.23 5.73
C GLY A 305 -4.65 21.79 6.47
N ASN A 306 -4.48 22.93 7.14
CA ASN A 306 -5.57 23.60 7.84
C ASN A 306 -6.73 23.93 6.90
N ARG A 307 -6.45 24.52 5.73
CA ARG A 307 -7.50 24.85 4.75
C ARG A 307 -8.21 23.62 4.22
N PHE A 308 -7.46 22.57 3.93
CA PHE A 308 -8.04 21.31 3.49
C PHE A 308 -8.94 20.70 4.55
N LEU A 309 -8.51 20.70 5.82
CA LEU A 309 -9.29 20.17 6.94
C LEU A 309 -10.56 20.98 7.19
N VAL A 310 -10.49 22.31 7.19
CA VAL A 310 -11.65 23.20 7.32
C VAL A 310 -12.72 22.85 6.27
N ALA A 311 -12.30 22.71 5.01
CA ALA A 311 -13.22 22.33 3.93
C ALA A 311 -13.71 20.88 4.05
N LEU A 312 -12.87 19.95 4.51
CA LEU A 312 -13.23 18.55 4.72
C LEU A 312 -14.34 18.40 5.77
N TYR A 313 -14.30 19.18 6.85
CA TYR A 313 -15.34 19.17 7.89
C TYR A 313 -16.54 20.07 7.59
N GLY A 314 -16.59 20.70 6.41
CA GLY A 314 -17.76 21.45 5.92
C GLY A 314 -17.81 22.91 6.36
N TYR A 315 -16.70 23.47 6.84
CA TYR A 315 -16.59 24.88 7.17
C TYR A 315 -16.22 25.71 5.93
N PRO A 316 -16.78 26.93 5.77
CA PRO A 316 -16.45 27.80 4.64
C PRO A 316 -14.98 28.24 4.71
N ILE A 317 -14.26 28.12 3.60
CA ILE A 317 -12.91 28.63 3.45
C ILE A 317 -13.01 30.16 3.33
N SER A 318 -12.61 30.92 4.35
CA SER A 318 -12.56 32.38 4.27
C SER A 318 -11.50 32.80 3.25
N ALA A 319 -11.88 33.66 2.31
CA ALA A 319 -11.00 34.21 1.28
C ALA A 319 -9.84 35.09 1.82
N SER A 320 -9.75 35.28 3.15
CA SER A 320 -8.73 36.11 3.79
C SER A 320 -7.37 35.43 3.95
N ASP A 321 -7.29 34.11 3.74
CA ASP A 321 -6.12 33.38 4.24
C ASP A 321 -5.09 33.05 3.16
N THR A 322 -5.26 33.42 1.88
CA THR A 322 -4.22 33.19 0.85
C THR A 322 -2.84 33.69 1.30
N PRO A 323 -1.79 32.86 1.30
CA PRO A 323 -0.46 33.37 1.57
C PRO A 323 -0.08 34.16 0.32
N SER A 324 0.45 35.36 0.51
CA SER A 324 1.22 36.00 -0.55
C SER A 324 2.35 35.04 -0.94
N LEU A 325 2.29 34.57 -2.19
CA LEU A 325 3.29 33.74 -2.87
C LEU A 325 4.72 34.27 -2.71
#